data_AF-A0A1R3H8U7-F1
#
_entry.id   AF-A0A1R3H8U7-F1
#
_cell.length_a   1.000
_cell.length_b   1.000
_cell.length_c   1.000
_cell.angle_alpha   90.00
_cell.angle_beta   90.00
_cell.angle_gamma   90.00
#
_symmetry.space_group_name_H-M   'P 1'
#
loop_
_entity.id
_entity.type
_entity.pdbx_description
1 polymer ?
#
loop_
_entity_poly.entity_id
_entity_poly.type
_entity_poly.pdbx_seq_one_letter_code
_entity_poly.pdbx_strand_id
1 'polypeptide(L)' 'MAGEGAMFKFLRPRLRPQPIDIQAAALWGVAATSAAIYLIQPFNWLKRTFFEKPAESQ' A
#
# COMPACT_ATOMS: atom_id res chain seq x y z
N MET A 1 7.95 -11.74 17.23
CA MET A 1 8.52 -11.20 15.97
C MET A 1 9.77 -11.99 15.60
N ALA A 2 9.65 -13.22 15.09
CA ALA A 2 10.80 -14.11 14.83
C ALA A 2 10.92 -14.54 13.35
N GLY A 3 10.33 -13.76 12.43
CA GLY A 3 10.31 -14.07 10.99
C GLY A 3 11.02 -13.03 10.10
N GLU A 4 10.91 -11.74 10.40
CA GLU A 4 11.43 -10.68 9.51
C GLU A 4 12.97 -10.56 9.53
N GLY A 5 13.61 -10.84 10.67
CA GLY A 5 15.07 -10.77 10.80
C GLY A 5 15.86 -11.85 10.04
N ALA A 6 15.18 -12.87 9.51
CA ALA A 6 15.79 -13.96 8.76
C ALA A 6 15.73 -13.76 7.24
N MET A 7 14.77 -13.00 6.72
CA MET A 7 14.52 -12.88 5.27
C MET A 7 15.59 -12.06 4.52
N PHE A 8 16.29 -11.16 5.21
CA PHE A 8 17.29 -10.27 4.60
C PHE A 8 18.74 -10.58 5.02
N LYS A 9 18.97 -11.68 5.75
CA LYS A 9 20.31 -12.07 6.21
C LYS A 9 21.26 -12.44 5.06
N PHE A 10 20.72 -12.97 3.96
CA PHE A 10 21.47 -13.32 2.75
C PHE A 10 21.89 -12.12 1.89
N LEU A 11 21.33 -10.93 2.14
CA LEU A 11 21.73 -9.71 1.45
C LEU A 11 22.86 -9.02 2.22
N ARG A 12 23.84 -8.49 1.46
CA ARG A 12 24.95 -7.70 2.01
C ARG A 12 24.37 -6.61 2.94
N PRO A 13 24.97 -6.35 4.11
CA PRO A 13 24.44 -5.39 5.10
C PRO A 13 24.08 -4.01 4.54
N ARG A 14 24.74 -3.59 3.46
CA ARG A 14 24.52 -2.32 2.76
C ARG A 14 23.34 -2.28 1.78
N LEU A 15 22.77 -3.44 1.46
CA LEU A 15 21.62 -3.61 0.55
C LEU A 15 20.35 -4.04 1.30
N ARG A 16 20.41 -4.12 2.64
CA ARG A 16 19.23 -4.39 3.46
C ARG A 16 18.39 -3.12 3.49
N PRO A 17 17.12 -3.15 3.03
CA PRO A 17 16.22 -2.04 3.22
C PRO A 17 16.17 -1.75 4.72
N GLN A 18 16.50 -0.53 5.13
CA GLN A 18 16.40 -0.21 6.54
C GLN A 18 14.91 -0.18 6.89
N PRO A 19 14.49 -0.71 8.05
CA PRO A 19 13.09 -0.65 8.45
C PRO A 19 12.50 0.76 8.40
N ILE A 20 13.34 1.78 8.66
CA ILE A 20 12.97 3.19 8.55
C ILE A 20 12.61 3.60 7.12
N ASP A 21 13.32 3.09 6.11
CA ASP A 21 13.04 3.39 4.70
C ASP A 21 11.73 2.75 4.25
N ILE A 22 11.45 1.54 4.73
CA ILE A 22 10.19 0.85 4.46
C ILE A 22 9.02 1.61 5.11
N GLN A 23 9.17 2.02 6.36
CA GLN A 23 8.16 2.82 7.07
C GLN A 23 7.95 4.17 6.38
N ALA A 24 9.02 4.85 5.99
CA ALA A 24 8.94 6.12 5.27
C ALA A 24 8.23 5.94 3.92
N ALA A 25 8.57 4.91 3.14
CA ALA A 25 7.92 4.62 1.86
C ALA A 25 6.42 4.33 2.06
N ALA A 26 6.06 3.57 3.10
CA ALA A 26 4.66 3.32 3.43
C ALA A 26 3.92 4.63 3.80
N LEU A 27 4.51 5.46 4.65
CA LEU A 27 3.92 6.75 5.06
C LEU A 27 3.76 7.71 3.88
N TRP A 28 4.79 7.86 3.06
CA TRP A 28 4.73 8.69 1.85
C TRP A 28 3.74 8.13 0.83
N GLY A 29 3.63 6.81 0.70
CA GLY A 29 2.64 6.15 -0.14
C GLY A 29 1.20 6.45 0.31
N VAL A 30 0.93 6.36 1.61
CA VAL A 30 -0.38 6.75 2.18
C VAL A 30 -0.65 8.23 1.91
N ALA A 31 0.31 9.12 2.21
CA ALA A 31 0.15 10.55 2.01
C ALA A 31 -0.15 10.91 0.54
N ALA A 32 0.60 10.35 -0.42
CA ALA A 32 0.38 10.56 -1.84
C ALA A 32 -0.99 10.03 -2.30
N THR A 33 -1.37 8.84 -1.83
CA THR A 33 -2.68 8.25 -2.15
C THR A 33 -3.82 9.10 -1.60
N SER A 34 -3.72 9.55 -0.34
CA SER A 34 -4.70 10.44 0.29
C SER A 34 -4.81 11.77 -0.47
N ALA A 35 -3.69 12.35 -0.89
CA ALA A 35 -3.69 13.58 -1.68
C ALA A 35 -4.36 13.38 -3.04
N ALA A 36 -4.09 12.27 -3.73
CA ALA A 36 -4.73 11.95 -5.01
C ALA A 36 -6.25 11.77 -4.85
N ILE A 37 -6.69 11.07 -3.80
CA ILE A 37 -8.12 10.92 -3.49
C ILE A 37 -8.76 12.29 -3.20
N TYR A 38 -8.08 13.16 -2.47
CA TYR A 38 -8.58 14.50 -2.17
C TYR A 38 -8.73 15.37 -3.44
N LEU A 39 -7.75 15.34 -4.34
CA LEU A 39 -7.75 16.16 -5.55
C LEU A 39 -8.76 15.67 -6.61
N ILE A 40 -8.80 14.37 -6.87
CA ILE A 40 -9.62 13.79 -7.95
C ILE A 40 -11.06 13.49 -7.47
N GLN A 41 -11.26 13.39 -6.15
CA GLN A 41 -12.52 13.01 -5.50
C GLN A 41 -13.22 11.82 -6.18
N PRO A 42 -12.57 10.66 -6.35
CA PRO A 42 -13.06 9.57 -7.18
C PRO A 42 -14.19 8.74 -6.54
N PHE A 43 -14.91 9.26 -5.54
CA PHE A 43 -15.85 8.50 -4.71
C PHE A 43 -17.00 7.87 -5.49
N ASN A 44 -17.47 8.51 -6.55
CA ASN A 44 -18.54 7.94 -7.39
C ASN A 44 -18.07 6.73 -8.20
N TRP A 45 -16.84 6.77 -8.72
CA TRP A 45 -16.21 5.62 -9.36
C TRP A 45 -15.94 4.52 -8.33
N LEU A 46 -15.36 4.87 -7.17
CA LEU A 46 -15.03 3.92 -6.12
C LEU A 46 -16.26 3.11 -5.62
N LYS A 47 -17.41 3.77 -5.48
CA LYS A 47 -18.69 3.11 -5.15
C LYS A 47 -19.07 2.06 -6.18
N ARG A 48 -18.96 2.37 -7.47
CA ARG A 48 -19.25 1.44 -8.56
C ARG A 48 -18.26 0.28 -8.62
N THR A 49 -16.99 0.53 -8.34
CA THR A 49 -15.93 -0.48 -8.48
C THR A 49 -15.87 -1.46 -7.31
N PHE A 50 -16.14 -1.01 -6.09
CA PHE A 50 -15.95 -1.83 -4.89
C PHE A 50 -17.23 -2.14 -4.12
N PHE A 51 -18.30 -1.36 -4.29
CA PHE A 51 -19.53 -1.50 -3.49
C PHE A 51 -20.75 -1.93 -4.31
N GLU A 52 -20.75 -1.77 -5.63
CA GLU A 52 -21.75 -2.42 -6.48
C GLU A 52 -21.35 -3.90 -6.62
N LYS A 53 -22.05 -4.78 -5.87
CA LYS A 53 -21.99 -6.23 -6.07
C LYS A 53 -22.28 -6.48 -7.57
N PRO A 54 -21.48 -7.29 -8.30
CA PRO A 54 -21.84 -7.67 -9.65
C PRO A 54 -23.25 -8.24 -9.57
N ALA A 55 -24.20 -7.59 -10.24
CA ALA A 55 -25.59 -8.02 -10.24
C ALA A 55 -25.58 -9.50 -10.59
N GLU A 56 -26.11 -10.30 -9.67
CA GLU A 56 -26.31 -11.73 -9.81
C GLU A 56 -27.08 -11.90 -11.11
N SER A 57 -26.37 -12.29 -12.17
CA SER A 57 -26.94 -12.62 -13.46
C SER A 57 -27.88 -13.80 -13.21
N GLN A 58 -29.17 -13.55 -13.33
CA GLN A 58 -30.19 -14.59 -13.46
C GLN A 58 -29.91 -15.48 -14.66
#